data_AF-R1D0C5-F1
#
_entry.id   AF-R1D0C5-F1
#
_cell.length_a   1.000
_cell.length_b   1.000
_cell.length_c   1.000
_cell.angle_alpha   90.00
_cell.angle_beta   90.00
_cell.angle_gamma   90.00
#
_symmetry.space_group_name_H-M   'P 1'
#
loop_
_entity.id
_entity.type
_entity.pdbx_description
1 polymer ?
#
loop_
_entity_poly.entity_id
_entity_poly.type
_entity_poly.pdbx_seq_one_letter_code
_entity_poly.pdbx_strand_id
1 'polypeptide(L)'
;MLMIPARLGRSESFWAVAKGIGDGDLRRIPLLRALISTTSGARGWFVTLLTDPAYDAVFCPPLDPQLLSAIEASPDPNLKLLTMNVAMSTATEQVHIDNGSDELAAASRLTRDRSRALLEALLPRMGGLDAEVRRLRTACEPWAADDQPAAGADEEWVKFTKKWRYGAEQRRAIKAELDALLEA
;
A
#
# COMPACT_ATOMS: atom_id res chain seq x y z
N MET A 1 -16.18 -3.84 -4.66
CA MET A 1 -15.91 -3.44 -6.05
C MET A 1 -15.15 -2.12 -6.05
N LEU A 2 -13.82 -2.16 -5.93
CA LEU A 2 -13.02 -1.16 -6.63
C LEU A 2 -13.20 -1.48 -8.11
N MET A 3 -14.00 -0.69 -8.81
CA MET A 3 -13.68 -0.46 -10.21
C MET A 3 -12.24 0.04 -10.21
N ILE A 4 -11.30 -0.81 -10.62
CA ILE A 4 -10.04 -0.33 -11.17
C ILE A 4 -10.47 0.35 -12.46
N PRO A 5 -10.49 1.70 -12.57
CA PRO A 5 -10.86 2.32 -13.82
C PRO A 5 -9.77 1.94 -14.81
N ALA A 6 -10.18 1.26 -15.88
CA ALA A 6 -9.38 1.13 -17.09
C ALA A 6 -8.78 2.50 -17.42
N ARG A 7 -7.45 2.55 -17.59
CA ARG A 7 -6.65 3.65 -18.16
C ARG A 7 -7.38 5.00 -18.19
N LEU A 8 -7.57 5.65 -17.03
CA LEU A 8 -7.86 7.09 -17.01
C LEU A 8 -6.61 7.81 -17.54
N GLY A 9 -6.78 8.56 -18.63
CA GLY A 9 -5.72 9.22 -19.39
C GLY A 9 -4.75 10.02 -18.52
N ARG A 10 -3.62 9.40 -18.17
CA ARG A 10 -2.47 10.05 -17.56
C ARG A 10 -1.46 10.39 -18.66
N SER A 11 -0.86 11.57 -18.59
CA SER A 11 0.08 12.06 -19.61
C SER A 11 1.26 11.10 -19.80
N GLU A 12 1.82 11.04 -21.01
CA GLU A 12 3.01 10.22 -21.29
C GLU A 12 4.17 10.51 -20.31
N SER A 13 4.28 11.75 -19.85
CA SER A 13 5.29 12.18 -18.87
C SER A 13 5.16 11.45 -17.53
N PHE A 14 3.94 11.15 -17.08
CA PHE A 14 3.70 10.41 -15.84
C PHE A 14 4.21 8.96 -15.95
N TRP A 15 3.87 8.30 -17.06
CA TRP A 15 4.28 6.91 -17.30
C TRP A 15 5.78 6.79 -17.58
N ALA A 16 6.37 7.79 -18.24
CA ALA A 16 7.80 7.86 -18.45
C ALA A 16 8.55 7.94 -17.12
N VAL A 17 8.11 8.79 -16.18
CA VAL A 17 8.76 8.92 -14.86
C VAL A 17 8.67 7.61 -14.09
N ALA A 18 7.48 6.99 -14.04
CA ALA A 18 7.33 5.70 -13.38
C ALA A 18 8.27 4.65 -14.00
N LYS A 19 8.25 4.48 -15.33
CA LYS A 19 9.00 3.43 -16.03
C LYS A 19 10.51 3.58 -15.90
N GLY A 20 11.02 4.80 -16.06
CA GLY A 20 12.46 5.06 -15.97
C GLY A 20 13.07 4.76 -14.59
N ILE A 21 12.27 4.76 -13.52
CA ILE A 21 12.75 4.37 -12.18
C ILE A 21 12.88 2.85 -12.08
N GLY A 22 11.98 2.10 -12.71
CA GLY A 22 12.09 0.63 -12.85
C GLY A 22 13.34 0.21 -13.61
N ASP A 23 13.78 1.04 -14.56
CA ASP A 23 15.00 0.84 -15.35
C ASP A 23 16.28 1.36 -14.65
N GLY A 24 16.19 1.88 -13.42
CA GLY A 24 17.33 2.40 -12.66
C GLY A 24 17.86 3.78 -13.10
N ASP A 25 17.07 4.59 -13.82
CA ASP A 25 17.46 5.93 -14.25
C ASP A 25 17.34 6.96 -13.11
N LEU A 26 18.37 7.00 -12.26
CA LEU A 26 18.50 7.85 -11.07
C LEU A 26 18.37 9.36 -11.35
N ARG A 27 18.50 9.79 -12.61
CA ARG A 27 18.30 11.20 -13.01
C ARG A 27 16.85 11.67 -12.83
N ARG A 28 15.91 10.74 -12.62
CA ARG A 28 14.47 11.01 -12.46
C ARG A 28 14.04 11.14 -11.01
N ILE A 29 14.92 10.96 -10.03
CA ILE A 29 14.59 11.08 -8.60
C ILE A 29 13.94 12.43 -8.22
N PRO A 30 14.36 13.60 -8.75
CA PRO A 30 13.66 14.85 -8.47
C PRO A 30 12.21 14.86 -8.99
N LEU A 31 11.96 14.24 -10.14
CA LEU A 31 10.61 14.11 -10.72
C LEU A 31 9.76 13.16 -9.89
N LEU A 32 10.34 12.04 -9.42
CA LEU A 32 9.68 11.13 -8.50
C LEU A 32 9.23 11.87 -7.23
N ARG A 33 10.14 12.61 -6.60
CA ARG A 33 9.85 13.37 -5.38
C ARG A 33 8.72 14.38 -5.59
N ALA A 34 8.77 15.13 -6.68
CA ALA A 34 7.70 16.06 -7.04
C ALA A 34 6.36 15.36 -7.30
N LEU A 35 6.38 14.14 -7.85
CA LEU A 35 5.18 13.37 -8.12
C LEU A 35 4.54 12.86 -6.82
N ILE A 36 5.34 12.23 -5.95
CA ILE A 36 4.84 11.56 -4.73
C ILE A 36 4.65 12.50 -3.55
N SER A 37 5.02 13.79 -3.67
CA SER A 37 4.68 14.81 -2.68
C SER A 37 3.21 15.27 -2.75
N THR A 38 2.47 14.85 -3.78
CA THR A 38 1.05 15.18 -3.94
C THR A 38 0.18 13.93 -3.80
N THR A 39 -1.01 14.05 -3.21
CA THR A 39 -1.94 12.92 -3.03
C THR A 39 -2.30 12.24 -4.34
N SER A 40 -2.61 13.00 -5.38
CA SER A 40 -2.99 12.45 -6.68
C SER A 40 -1.80 11.77 -7.38
N GLY A 41 -0.62 12.38 -7.34
CA GLY A 41 0.60 11.83 -7.93
C GLY A 41 1.07 10.57 -7.21
N ALA A 42 1.16 10.60 -5.88
CA ALA A 42 1.52 9.46 -5.05
C ALA A 42 0.57 8.28 -5.26
N ARG A 43 -0.75 8.50 -5.27
CA ARG A 43 -1.74 7.44 -5.51
C ARG A 43 -1.56 6.79 -6.87
N GLY A 44 -1.44 7.59 -7.93
CA GLY A 44 -1.23 7.06 -9.28
C GLY A 44 0.07 6.28 -9.38
N TRP A 45 1.12 6.79 -8.74
CA TRP A 45 2.45 6.20 -8.78
C TRP A 45 2.49 4.87 -8.03
N PHE A 46 2.01 4.81 -6.78
CA PHE A 46 1.95 3.56 -6.02
C PHE A 46 1.12 2.49 -6.73
N VAL A 47 -0.05 2.84 -7.29
CA VAL A 47 -0.84 1.87 -8.06
C VAL A 47 0.00 1.30 -9.20
N THR A 48 0.66 2.16 -9.98
CA THR A 48 1.49 1.72 -11.11
C THR A 48 2.64 0.84 -10.66
N LEU A 49 3.42 1.31 -9.67
CA LEU A 49 4.58 0.61 -9.14
C LEU A 49 4.20 -0.77 -8.59
N LEU A 50 3.11 -0.85 -7.82
CA LEU A 50 2.74 -2.07 -7.10
C LEU A 50 2.06 -3.11 -8.01
N THR A 51 1.35 -2.70 -9.07
CA THR A 51 0.55 -3.64 -9.88
C THR A 51 1.20 -4.01 -11.21
N ASP A 52 2.08 -3.18 -11.77
CA ASP A 52 2.64 -3.42 -13.11
C ASP A 52 3.86 -4.37 -13.03
N PRO A 53 3.86 -5.51 -13.76
CA PRO A 53 5.00 -6.44 -13.81
C PRO A 53 6.30 -5.80 -14.30
N ALA A 54 6.25 -4.71 -15.06
CA ALA A 54 7.44 -4.01 -15.53
C ALA A 54 8.36 -3.51 -14.38
N TYR A 55 7.85 -3.44 -13.15
CA TYR A 55 8.60 -3.05 -11.96
C TYR A 55 9.05 -4.22 -11.08
N ASP A 56 8.99 -5.47 -11.53
CA ASP A 56 9.43 -6.62 -10.73
C ASP A 56 10.85 -6.44 -10.15
N ALA A 57 11.77 -5.90 -10.97
CA ALA A 57 13.15 -5.65 -10.56
C ALA A 57 13.30 -4.65 -9.40
N VAL A 58 12.32 -3.75 -9.21
CA VAL A 58 12.33 -2.78 -8.10
C VAL A 58 12.18 -3.49 -6.75
N PHE A 59 11.48 -4.62 -6.71
CA PHE A 59 11.13 -5.34 -5.49
C PHE A 59 12.09 -6.49 -5.17
N CYS A 60 13.28 -6.53 -5.79
CA CYS A 60 14.36 -7.43 -5.42
C CYS A 60 15.19 -6.83 -4.28
N PRO A 61 15.20 -7.40 -3.06
CA PRO A 61 15.98 -6.85 -1.97
C PRO A 61 17.50 -6.93 -2.23
N PRO A 62 18.30 -5.96 -1.73
CA PRO A 62 17.84 -4.74 -1.06
C PRO A 62 17.19 -3.76 -2.03
N LEU A 63 16.10 -3.11 -1.60
CA LEU A 63 15.42 -2.09 -2.42
C LEU A 63 16.35 -0.88 -2.64
N ASP A 64 16.17 -0.20 -3.79
CA ASP A 64 16.99 0.97 -4.15
C ASP A 64 16.93 2.07 -3.08
N PRO A 65 18.07 2.46 -2.45
CA PRO A 65 18.08 3.47 -1.41
C PRO A 65 17.55 4.84 -1.85
N GLN A 66 17.71 5.23 -3.12
CA GLN A 66 17.24 6.50 -3.64
C GLN A 66 15.72 6.53 -3.79
N LEU A 67 15.12 5.40 -4.17
CA LEU A 67 13.68 5.21 -4.15
C LEU A 67 13.13 5.39 -2.72
N LEU A 68 13.74 4.70 -1.75
CA LEU A 68 13.34 4.79 -0.35
C LEU A 68 13.46 6.24 0.18
N SER A 69 14.59 6.91 -0.08
CA SER A 69 14.80 8.31 0.31
C SER A 69 13.86 9.28 -0.39
N ALA A 70 13.40 8.98 -1.61
CA ALA A 70 12.41 9.81 -2.28
C ALA A 70 11.06 9.72 -1.56
N ILE A 71 10.61 8.51 -1.21
CA ILE A 71 9.35 8.27 -0.49
C ILE A 71 9.39 8.90 0.91
N GLU A 72 10.48 8.68 1.65
CA GLU A 72 10.71 9.19 2.99
C GLU A 72 10.64 10.72 3.06
N ALA A 73 11.09 11.40 2.01
CA ALA A 73 11.13 12.87 1.95
C ALA A 73 9.77 13.55 1.84
N SER A 74 8.68 12.79 1.71
CA SER A 74 7.31 13.34 1.73
C SER A 74 6.40 12.43 2.55
N PRO A 75 6.45 12.50 3.90
CA PRO A 75 5.67 11.62 4.75
C PRO A 75 4.16 11.70 4.53
N ASP A 76 3.61 12.90 4.42
CA ASP A 76 2.25 13.10 3.90
C ASP A 76 2.33 13.27 2.39
N PRO A 77 1.65 12.45 1.56
CA PRO A 77 0.60 11.46 1.88
C PRO A 77 1.09 10.00 1.98
N ASN A 78 2.39 9.77 1.87
CA ASN A 78 2.95 8.44 1.66
C ASN A 78 2.75 7.49 2.85
N LEU A 79 2.81 7.95 4.11
CA LEU A 79 2.57 7.14 5.31
C LEU A 79 1.24 6.38 5.20
N LYS A 80 0.19 7.13 4.88
CA LYS A 80 -1.17 6.61 4.80
C LYS A 80 -1.37 5.73 3.56
N LEU A 81 -0.79 6.13 2.43
CA LEU A 81 -0.90 5.35 1.19
C LEU A 81 -0.18 4.01 1.28
N LEU A 82 1.03 3.96 1.85
CA LEU A 82 1.76 2.71 2.10
C LEU A 82 0.93 1.77 2.97
N THR A 83 0.41 2.28 4.08
CA THR A 83 -0.44 1.53 5.02
C THR A 83 -1.76 1.07 4.39
N MET A 84 -2.39 1.90 3.56
CA MET A 84 -3.59 1.50 2.82
C MET A 84 -3.30 0.41 1.79
N ASN A 85 -2.18 0.48 1.07
CA ASN A 85 -1.90 -0.45 -0.01
C ASN A 85 -1.79 -1.89 0.48
N VAL A 86 -1.14 -2.14 1.62
CA VAL A 86 -1.10 -3.48 2.22
C VAL A 86 -2.50 -3.93 2.69
N ALA A 87 -3.26 -3.04 3.33
CA ALA A 87 -4.59 -3.38 3.85
C ALA A 87 -5.59 -3.71 2.74
N MET A 88 -5.64 -2.86 1.73
CA MET A 88 -6.60 -2.96 0.63
C MET A 88 -6.32 -4.18 -0.24
N SER A 89 -5.06 -4.43 -0.58
CA SER A 89 -4.68 -5.60 -1.39
C SER A 89 -4.94 -6.90 -0.64
N THR A 90 -4.64 -6.97 0.66
CA THR A 90 -4.95 -8.13 1.52
C THR A 90 -6.45 -8.42 1.58
N ALA A 91 -7.27 -7.39 1.84
CA ALA A 91 -8.72 -7.57 1.88
C ALA A 91 -9.33 -7.95 0.52
N THR A 92 -8.76 -7.44 -0.57
CA THR A 92 -9.23 -7.69 -1.94
C THR A 92 -8.83 -9.09 -2.42
N GLU A 93 -7.66 -9.59 -2.00
CA GLU A 93 -7.25 -10.97 -2.23
C GLU A 93 -8.30 -11.95 -1.70
N GLN A 94 -8.76 -11.78 -0.45
CA GLN A 94 -9.79 -12.64 0.13
C GLN A 94 -11.09 -12.62 -0.69
N VAL A 95 -11.53 -11.44 -1.13
CA VAL A 95 -12.72 -11.32 -1.99
C VAL A 95 -12.56 -12.09 -3.29
N HIS A 96 -11.37 -12.10 -3.89
CA HIS A 96 -11.12 -12.86 -5.10
C HIS A 96 -11.07 -14.37 -4.85
N ILE A 97 -10.50 -14.79 -3.73
CA ILE A 97 -10.51 -16.20 -3.29
C ILE A 97 -11.96 -16.68 -3.09
N ASP A 98 -12.77 -15.92 -2.36
CA ASP A 98 -14.18 -16.28 -2.09
C ASP A 98 -15.01 -16.37 -3.36
N ASN A 99 -14.65 -15.60 -4.38
CA ASN A 99 -15.29 -15.60 -5.70
C ASN A 99 -14.68 -16.62 -6.68
N GLY A 100 -13.73 -17.45 -6.26
CA GLY A 100 -13.06 -18.44 -7.11
C GLY A 100 -12.26 -17.83 -8.27
N SER A 101 -11.76 -16.60 -8.10
CA SER A 101 -11.05 -15.83 -9.12
C SER A 101 -9.54 -15.85 -8.87
N ASP A 102 -8.89 -17.00 -9.10
CA ASP A 102 -7.49 -17.25 -8.75
C ASP A 102 -6.51 -16.24 -9.36
N GLU A 103 -6.71 -15.84 -10.62
CA GLU A 103 -5.85 -14.85 -11.28
C GLU A 103 -5.91 -13.48 -10.59
N LEU A 104 -7.10 -13.04 -10.17
CA LEU A 104 -7.29 -11.77 -9.48
C LEU A 104 -6.79 -11.83 -8.04
N ALA A 105 -6.92 -13.00 -7.39
CA ALA A 105 -6.30 -13.26 -6.10
C ALA A 105 -4.77 -13.18 -6.21
N ALA A 106 -4.17 -13.78 -7.23
CA ALA A 106 -2.73 -13.72 -7.48
C ALA A 106 -2.25 -12.27 -7.74
N ALA A 107 -3.00 -11.48 -8.52
CA ALA A 107 -2.67 -10.08 -8.75
C ALA A 107 -2.75 -9.23 -7.45
N SER A 108 -3.74 -9.52 -6.60
CA SER A 108 -3.87 -8.86 -5.29
C SER A 108 -2.73 -9.26 -4.35
N ARG A 109 -2.37 -10.55 -4.34
CA ARG A 109 -1.22 -11.08 -3.61
C ARG A 109 0.08 -10.40 -4.01
N LEU A 110 0.34 -10.27 -5.31
CA LEU A 110 1.52 -9.57 -5.83
C LEU A 110 1.58 -8.11 -5.31
N THR A 111 0.44 -7.41 -5.38
CA THR A 111 0.33 -6.03 -4.89
C THR A 111 0.62 -5.95 -3.39
N ARG A 112 0.09 -6.89 -2.61
CA ARG A 112 0.32 -7.00 -1.16
C ARG A 112 1.78 -7.25 -0.84
N ASP A 113 2.39 -8.25 -1.47
CA ASP A 113 3.78 -8.65 -1.21
C ASP A 113 4.76 -7.51 -1.55
N ARG A 114 4.52 -6.81 -2.68
CA ARG A 114 5.27 -5.60 -3.05
C ARG A 114 5.06 -4.44 -2.07
N SER A 115 3.83 -4.27 -1.56
CA SER A 115 3.54 -3.26 -0.52
C SER A 115 4.26 -3.60 0.79
N ARG A 116 4.31 -4.88 1.15
CA ARG A 116 5.02 -5.39 2.32
C ARG A 116 6.52 -5.12 2.20
N ALA A 117 7.14 -5.45 1.08
CA ALA A 117 8.56 -5.20 0.84
C ALA A 117 8.93 -3.71 0.99
N LEU A 118 8.09 -2.79 0.52
CA LEU A 118 8.30 -1.34 0.74
C LEU A 118 8.15 -0.96 2.21
N LEU A 119 7.13 -1.48 2.90
CA LEU A 119 6.91 -1.21 4.33
C LEU A 119 8.08 -1.71 5.18
N GLU A 120 8.54 -2.95 4.97
CA GLU A 120 9.71 -3.53 5.67
C GLU A 120 10.95 -2.66 5.50
N ALA A 121 11.22 -2.18 4.28
CA ALA A 121 12.37 -1.33 4.00
C ALA A 121 12.24 0.10 4.55
N LEU A 122 11.02 0.61 4.73
CA LEU A 122 10.75 1.98 5.18
C LEU A 122 10.48 2.11 6.67
N LEU A 123 9.94 1.09 7.34
CA LEU A 123 9.65 1.08 8.77
C LEU A 123 10.84 1.54 9.65
N PRO A 124 12.09 1.07 9.44
CA PRO A 124 13.21 1.47 10.30
C PRO A 124 13.73 2.89 10.04
N ARG A 125 13.26 3.59 8.99
CA ARG A 125 13.82 4.88 8.56
C ARG A 125 12.80 6.00 8.38
N MET A 126 11.55 5.68 8.09
CA MET A 126 10.50 6.66 7.83
C MET A 126 9.76 7.01 9.13
N GLY A 127 10.06 8.18 9.68
CA GLY A 127 9.43 8.68 10.91
C GLY A 127 7.89 8.69 10.80
N GLY A 128 7.22 8.16 11.82
CA GLY A 128 5.76 8.08 11.89
C GLY A 128 5.13 6.85 11.20
N LEU A 129 5.88 6.08 10.41
CA LEU A 129 5.35 4.91 9.71
C LEU A 129 4.96 3.78 10.66
N ASP A 130 5.81 3.46 11.65
CA ASP A 130 5.48 2.48 12.70
C ASP A 130 4.17 2.85 13.42
N ALA A 131 4.04 4.13 13.80
CA ALA A 131 2.83 4.63 14.47
C ALA A 131 1.59 4.49 13.58
N GLU A 132 1.70 4.85 12.29
CA GLU A 132 0.58 4.75 11.35
C GLU A 132 0.15 3.30 11.11
N VAL A 133 1.11 2.37 10.97
CA VAL A 133 0.86 0.93 10.86
C VAL A 133 0.18 0.39 12.14
N ARG A 134 0.68 0.78 13.33
CA ARG A 134 0.05 0.41 14.60
C ARG A 134 -1.37 0.96 14.74
N ARG A 135 -1.64 2.19 14.29
CA ARG A 135 -2.99 2.78 14.29
C ARG A 135 -3.96 1.99 13.42
N LEU A 136 -3.57 1.57 12.21
CA LEU A 136 -4.42 0.68 11.42
C LEU A 136 -4.60 -0.68 12.11
N ARG A 137 -3.54 -1.24 12.69
CA ARG A 137 -3.59 -2.52 13.41
C ARG A 137 -4.64 -2.51 14.52
N THR A 138 -4.76 -1.44 15.31
CA THR A 138 -5.79 -1.35 16.37
C THR A 138 -7.21 -1.35 15.80
N ALA A 139 -7.44 -0.75 14.63
CA ALA A 139 -8.74 -0.80 13.95
C ALA A 139 -9.10 -2.19 13.40
N CYS A 140 -8.10 -3.07 13.25
CA CYS A 140 -8.25 -4.45 12.77
C CYS A 140 -8.27 -5.49 13.91
N GLU A 141 -8.18 -5.08 15.18
CA GLU A 141 -8.45 -5.97 16.31
C GLU A 141 -9.85 -6.60 16.20
N PRO A 142 -10.13 -7.74 16.85
CA PRO A 142 -11.47 -8.33 16.85
C PRO A 142 -12.53 -7.36 17.36
N TRP A 143 -13.63 -7.24 16.62
CA TRP A 143 -14.78 -6.40 16.99
C TRP A 143 -15.81 -7.26 17.71
N ALA A 144 -16.53 -6.70 18.69
CA ALA A 144 -17.61 -7.41 19.37
C ALA A 144 -18.83 -7.63 18.46
N ALA A 145 -19.07 -6.67 17.57
CA ALA A 145 -20.05 -6.71 16.48
C ALA A 145 -19.52 -5.87 15.32
N ASP A 146 -20.07 -6.02 14.10
CA ASP A 146 -19.56 -5.31 12.91
C ASP A 146 -19.65 -3.78 12.96
N ASP A 147 -20.34 -3.21 13.94
CA ASP A 147 -20.41 -1.77 14.20
C ASP A 147 -19.67 -1.33 15.48
N GLN A 148 -19.16 -2.28 16.27
CA GLN A 148 -18.54 -2.09 17.59
C GLN A 148 -17.05 -2.46 17.58
N PRO A 149 -16.16 -1.52 17.20
CA PRO A 149 -14.71 -1.75 17.22
C PRO A 149 -14.18 -1.98 18.63
N ALA A 150 -12.98 -2.56 18.72
CA ALA A 150 -12.28 -2.75 19.98
C ALA A 150 -12.07 -1.41 20.72
N ALA A 151 -12.07 -1.45 22.06
CA ALA A 151 -11.78 -0.27 22.87
C ALA A 151 -10.37 0.25 22.57
N GLY A 152 -10.23 1.56 22.33
CA GLY A 152 -8.96 2.18 21.95
C GLY A 152 -8.55 1.99 20.49
N ALA A 153 -9.41 1.40 19.65
CA ALA A 153 -9.19 1.37 18.20
C ALA A 153 -9.13 2.79 17.63
N ASP A 154 -8.21 3.02 16.70
CA ASP A 154 -8.04 4.33 16.07
C ASP A 154 -9.29 4.70 15.25
N GLU A 155 -9.91 5.84 15.56
CA GLU A 155 -11.18 6.24 14.95
C GLU A 155 -11.09 6.48 13.44
N GLU A 156 -9.95 6.99 12.96
CA GLU A 156 -9.75 7.28 11.55
C GLU A 156 -9.64 5.99 10.75
N TRP A 157 -8.89 5.02 11.26
CA TRP A 157 -8.77 3.71 10.63
C TRP A 157 -10.03 2.85 10.81
N VAL A 158 -10.79 3.01 11.89
CA VAL A 158 -12.14 2.43 12.00
C VAL A 158 -13.07 3.01 10.92
N LYS A 159 -13.05 4.33 10.68
CA LYS A 159 -13.82 4.93 9.58
C LYS A 159 -13.40 4.38 8.22
N PHE A 160 -12.10 4.15 8.01
CA PHE A 160 -11.58 3.52 6.81
C PHE A 160 -12.09 2.08 6.63
N THR A 161 -11.96 1.22 7.65
CA THR A 161 -12.42 -0.18 7.57
C THR A 161 -13.94 -0.27 7.33
N LYS A 162 -14.73 0.61 7.97
CA LYS A 162 -16.19 0.74 7.71
C LYS A 162 -16.48 1.23 6.31
N LYS A 163 -15.76 2.25 5.82
CA LYS A 163 -15.94 2.79 4.45
C LYS A 163 -15.77 1.72 3.38
N TRP A 164 -14.80 0.82 3.57
CA TRP A 164 -14.55 -0.30 2.66
C TRP A 164 -15.32 -1.58 3.00
N ARG A 165 -16.13 -1.56 4.06
CA ARG A 165 -16.96 -2.67 4.54
C ARG A 165 -16.14 -3.95 4.79
N TYR A 166 -14.96 -3.81 5.38
CA TYR A 166 -14.15 -4.99 5.71
C TYR A 166 -14.83 -5.82 6.78
N GLY A 167 -15.12 -7.08 6.46
CA GLY A 167 -15.66 -8.06 7.40
C GLY A 167 -14.61 -8.60 8.38
N ALA A 168 -15.04 -9.41 9.34
CA ALA A 168 -14.17 -9.96 10.38
C ALA A 168 -12.96 -10.72 9.80
N GLU A 169 -13.15 -11.50 8.74
CA GLU A 169 -12.06 -12.24 8.09
C GLU A 169 -11.04 -11.34 7.41
N GLN A 170 -11.50 -10.31 6.68
CA GLN A 170 -10.62 -9.33 6.06
C GLN A 170 -9.84 -8.52 7.10
N ARG A 171 -10.49 -8.09 8.19
CA ARG A 171 -9.82 -7.40 9.30
C ARG A 171 -8.75 -8.28 9.94
N ARG A 172 -9.05 -9.56 10.18
CA ARG A 172 -8.10 -10.55 10.70
C ARG A 172 -6.90 -10.74 9.77
N ALA A 173 -7.13 -10.88 8.46
CA ALA A 173 -6.07 -11.02 7.47
C ALA A 173 -5.18 -9.77 7.42
N ILE A 174 -5.77 -8.58 7.38
CA ILE A 174 -5.01 -7.32 7.46
C ILE A 174 -4.20 -7.28 8.75
N LYS A 175 -4.80 -7.59 9.90
CA LYS A 175 -4.10 -7.58 11.19
C LYS A 175 -2.87 -8.49 11.17
N ALA A 176 -2.98 -9.70 10.62
CA ALA A 176 -1.87 -10.64 10.51
C ALA A 176 -0.69 -10.09 9.67
N GLU A 177 -0.99 -9.39 8.58
CA GLU A 177 0.02 -8.70 7.77
C GLU A 177 0.75 -7.60 8.55
N LEU A 178 -0.01 -6.81 9.32
CA LEU A 178 0.54 -5.72 10.11
C LEU A 178 1.32 -6.23 11.32
N ASP A 179 0.89 -7.32 11.96
CA ASP A 179 1.63 -7.99 13.03
C ASP A 179 3.00 -8.44 12.52
N ALA A 180 3.03 -9.16 11.39
CA ALA A 180 4.28 -9.63 10.78
C ALA A 180 5.24 -8.48 10.45
N LEU A 181 4.72 -7.36 9.94
CA LEU A 181 5.51 -6.15 9.66
C LEU A 181 6.10 -5.49 10.91
N LEU A 182 5.40 -5.55 12.05
CA LEU A 182 5.82 -4.91 13.29
C LEU A 182 6.75 -5.80 14.15
N GLU A 183 6.85 -7.09 13.81
CA GLU A 183 7.71 -8.08 14.46
C GLU A 183 9.02 -8.34 13.69
N ALA A 184 9.10 -7.92 12.41
CA ALA A 184 10.26 -8.04 11.53
C ALA A 184 11.38 -7.05 11.91
#